data_AF-A0A327Y6X2-F1
#
_entry.id   AF-A0A327Y6X2-F1
#
_cell.length_a   1.000
_cell.length_b   1.000
_cell.length_c   1.000
_cell.angle_alpha   90.00
_cell.angle_beta   90.00
_cell.angle_gamma   90.00
#
_symmetry.space_group_name_H-M   'P 1'
#
loop_
_entity.id
_entity.type
_entity.pdbx_description
1 polymer ?
#
loop_
_entity_poly.entity_id
_entity_poly.type
_entity_poly.pdbx_seq_one_letter_code
_entity_poly.pdbx_strand_id
1 'polypeptide(L)' 'MMKTKTNRFLVMLTIFSYLLSLIVILYLLDEVAIHWDTAGEADGYSNKWFGAFILHFHYDFGLVVNNPFTKNGAEKSKL' A
#
# COMPACT_ATOMS: atom_id res chain seq x y z
N MET A 1 9.19 -26.57 -7.70
CA MET A 1 9.49 -25.27 -7.06
C MET A 1 9.14 -24.16 -8.05
N MET A 2 8.01 -23.46 -7.86
CA MET A 2 7.61 -22.35 -8.74
C MET A 2 8.53 -21.14 -8.51
N LYS A 3 9.28 -20.73 -9.53
CA LYS A 3 10.06 -19.48 -9.49
C LYS A 3 9.09 -18.30 -9.70
N THR A 4 8.70 -17.63 -8.63
CA THR A 4 8.07 -16.32 -8.72
C THR A 4 9.10 -15.32 -9.27
N LYS A 5 8.92 -14.85 -10.50
CA LYS A 5 9.69 -13.71 -11.02
C LYS A 5 9.21 -12.45 -10.31
N THR A 6 9.94 -12.02 -9.30
CA THR A 6 9.69 -10.74 -8.65
C THR A 6 9.98 -9.60 -9.62
N ASN A 7 8.98 -8.78 -9.91
CA ASN A 7 9.16 -7.60 -10.75
C ASN A 7 9.94 -6.54 -9.97
N ARG A 8 11.20 -6.33 -10.35
CA ARG A 8 12.10 -5.36 -9.70
C ARG A 8 11.54 -3.94 -9.68
N PHE A 9 10.74 -3.57 -10.69
CA PHE A 9 10.06 -2.27 -10.73
C PHE A 9 9.02 -2.13 -9.62
N LEU A 10 8.22 -3.17 -9.38
CA LEU A 10 7.24 -3.16 -8.29
C LEU A 10 7.93 -3.09 -6.93
N VAL A 11 9.02 -3.81 -6.74
CA VAL A 11 9.82 -3.74 -5.51
C VAL A 11 10.36 -2.33 -5.28
N MET A 12 10.93 -1.71 -6.31
CA MET A 12 11.42 -0.33 -6.23
C MET A 12 10.29 0.63 -5.88
N LEU A 13 9.13 0.51 -6.52
CA LEU A 13 7.97 1.37 -6.26
C LEU A 13 7.48 1.23 -4.82
N THR A 14 7.37 0.01 -4.30
CA THR A 14 7.01 -0.24 -2.89
C THR A 14 8.02 0.45 -1.97
N ILE A 15 9.33 0.24 -2.17
CA ILE A 15 10.37 0.88 -1.34
C ILE A 15 10.26 2.41 -1.38
N PHE A 16 10.09 3.01 -2.56
CA PHE A 16 9.90 4.46 -2.69
C PHE A 16 8.64 4.96 -1.96
N SER A 17 7.56 4.18 -2.04
CA SER A 17 6.31 4.47 -1.34
C SER A 17 6.53 4.57 0.17
N TYR A 18 7.20 3.58 0.77
CA TYR A 18 7.53 3.56 2.21
C TYR A 18 8.48 4.69 2.62
N LEU A 19 9.48 5.02 1.79
CA LEU A 19 10.38 6.15 2.06
C LEU A 19 9.62 7.47 2.06
N LEU A 20 8.65 7.63 1.14
CA LEU A 20 7.80 8.81 1.10
C LEU A 20 6.91 8.90 2.34
N SER A 21 6.36 7.78 2.83
CA SER A 21 5.61 7.73 4.09
C SER A 21 6.44 8.22 5.27
N LEU A 22 7.71 7.84 5.35
CA LEU A 22 8.62 8.30 6.42
C LEU A 22 8.85 9.81 6.38
N ILE A 23 8.96 10.39 5.18
CA ILE A 23 9.06 11.85 5.02
C ILE A 23 7.75 12.51 5.46
N VAL A 24 6.60 11.97 5.04
CA VAL A 24 5.27 12.47 5.35
C VAL A 24 5.04 12.55 6.87
N ILE A 25 5.52 11.58 7.66
CA ILE A 25 5.40 11.57 9.13
C ILE A 25 5.98 12.85 9.77
N LEU A 26 7.02 13.45 9.18
CA LEU A 26 7.62 14.68 9.71
C LEU A 26 6.71 15.92 9.53
N TYR A 27 5.73 15.84 8.64
CA TYR A 27 4.80 16.93 8.32
C TYR A 27 3.37 16.68 8.83
N LEU A 28 3.08 15.48 9.33
CA LEU A 28 1.76 15.14 9.85
C LEU A 28 1.58 15.64 11.29
N LEU A 29 0.39 16.19 11.55
CA LEU A 29 -0.13 16.41 12.90
C LEU A 29 -0.21 15.07 13.64
N ASP A 30 0.00 15.10 14.96
CA ASP A 30 -0.03 13.88 15.78
C ASP A 30 -1.34 13.10 15.64
N GLU A 31 -2.45 13.82 15.43
CA GLU A 31 -3.75 13.30 15.06
C GLU A 31 -4.13 13.73 13.64
N VAL A 32 -4.52 12.74 12.84
CA VAL A 32 -4.93 12.90 11.44
C VAL A 32 -6.37 12.45 11.31
N ALA A 33 -7.20 13.30 10.71
CA ALA A 33 -8.56 12.94 10.35
C ALA A 33 -8.53 11.81 9.31
N ILE A 34 -9.18 10.69 9.64
CA ILE A 34 -9.30 9.51 8.79
C ILE A 34 -10.74 9.25 8.37
N HIS A 35 -11.69 9.94 8.98
CA HIS A 35 -13.11 9.87 8.67
C HIS A 35 -13.69 11.29 8.72
N TRP A 36 -14.58 11.54 7.78
CA TRP A 36 -15.36 12.78 7.70
C TRP A 36 -16.83 12.40 7.67
N ASP A 37 -17.65 13.16 8.39
CA ASP A 37 -19.08 12.98 8.40
C ASP A 37 -19.74 13.52 7.12
N THR A 38 -21.07 13.39 7.03
CA THR A 38 -21.83 13.92 5.89
C THR A 38 -21.86 15.45 5.81
N ALA A 39 -21.49 16.16 6.88
CA ALA A 39 -21.34 17.61 6.90
C ALA A 39 -19.94 18.06 6.45
N GLY A 40 -19.00 17.12 6.27
CA GLY A 40 -17.61 17.39 5.91
C GLY A 40 -16.73 17.74 7.12
N GLU A 41 -17.22 17.52 8.33
CA GLU A 41 -16.46 17.69 9.56
C GLU A 41 -15.69 16.41 9.87
N ALA A 42 -14.47 16.56 10.39
CA ALA A 42 -13.70 15.40 10.83
C ALA A 42 -14.30 14.85 12.13
N ASP A 43 -14.86 13.65 12.07
CA ASP A 43 -15.51 12.95 13.19
C ASP A 43 -14.72 11.72 13.64
N GLY A 44 -13.64 11.38 12.94
CA GLY A 44 -12.73 10.30 13.28
C GLY A 44 -11.27 10.67 13.06
N TYR A 45 -10.47 10.57 14.12
CA TYR A 45 -9.03 10.82 14.11
C TYR A 45 -8.25 9.54 14.41
N SER A 46 -7.06 9.45 13.86
CA SER A 46 -6.10 8.42 14.20
C SER A 46 -4.71 9.01 14.32
N ASN A 47 -3.76 8.23 14.84
CA ASN A 47 -2.40 8.71 14.98
C ASN A 47 -1.72 8.90 13.61
N LYS A 48 -0.72 9.77 13.55
CA LYS A 48 0.07 10.03 12.33
C LYS A 48 0.69 8.79 11.69
N TRP A 49 1.04 7.77 12.48
CA TRP A 49 1.61 6.52 11.97
C TRP A 49 0.59 5.73 11.15
N PHE A 50 -0.65 5.67 11.62
CA PHE A 50 -1.75 5.03 10.93
C PHE A 50 -2.06 5.75 9.62
N GLY A 51 -2.17 7.08 9.64
CA GLY A 51 -2.37 7.88 8.44
C GLY A 51 -1.25 7.72 7.40
N ALA A 52 0.00 7.65 7.86
CA ALA A 52 1.16 7.50 6.97
C ALA A 52 1.26 6.13 6.29
N PHE A 53 0.75 5.06 6.92
CA PHE A 53 0.96 3.68 6.44
C PHE A 53 -0.28 2.96 5.90
N ILE A 54 -1.50 3.46 6.17
CA ILE A 54 -2.74 2.74 5.82
C ILE A 54 -2.90 2.44 4.33
N LEU A 55 -2.55 3.40 3.46
CA LEU A 55 -2.64 3.22 2.02
C LEU A 55 -1.69 2.12 1.54
N HIS A 56 -0.46 2.10 2.05
CA HIS A 56 0.55 1.11 1.66
C HIS A 56 0.11 -0.30 2.05
N PHE A 57 -0.42 -0.49 3.26
CA PHE A 57 -0.94 -1.79 3.70
C PHE A 57 -2.07 -2.30 2.80
N HIS A 58 -2.98 -1.42 2.37
CA HIS A 58 -4.10 -1.82 1.52
C HIS A 58 -3.64 -2.22 0.11
N TYR A 59 -2.73 -1.44 -0.48
CA TYR A 59 -2.20 -1.70 -1.82
C TYR A 59 -1.29 -2.93 -1.85
N ASP A 60 -0.37 -3.09 -0.89
CA ASP A 60 0.57 -4.21 -0.88
C ASP A 60 -0.14 -5.53 -0.58
N PHE A 61 -1.16 -5.54 0.30
CA PHE A 61 -1.99 -6.73 0.50
C PHE A 61 -2.71 -7.14 -0.79
N GLY A 62 -3.31 -6.19 -1.50
CA GLY A 62 -3.95 -6.43 -2.79
C GLY A 62 -2.97 -6.96 -3.84
N LEU A 63 -1.75 -6.41 -3.89
CA LEU A 63 -0.72 -6.79 -4.87
C LEU A 63 -0.13 -8.18 -4.56
N VAL A 64 0.04 -8.54 -3.29
CA VAL A 64 0.50 -9.87 -2.87
C VAL A 64 -0.58 -10.93 -3.13
N VAL A 65 -1.84 -10.65 -2.79
CA VAL A 65 -2.94 -11.62 -2.87
C VAL A 65 -3.47 -11.77 -4.31
N ASN A 66 -3.53 -10.67 -5.08
CA ASN A 66 -4.11 -10.67 -6.43
C ASN A 66 -3.08 -10.51 -7.54
N ASN A 67 -1.80 -10.82 -7.31
CA ASN A 67 -0.73 -10.58 -8.27
C ASN A 67 -1.06 -11.20 -9.66
N PRO A 68 -1.39 -10.40 -10.69
CA PRO A 68 -1.72 -10.94 -12.01
C PRO A 68 -0.49 -11.50 -12.72
N PHE A 69 0.72 -11.10 -12.30
CA PHE A 69 1.98 -11.55 -12.88
C PHE A 69 2.35 -12.98 -12.47
N THR A 70 1.83 -13.50 -11.35
CA THR A 70 1.98 -14.91 -10.98
C THR A 70 0.95 -15.79 -11.70
N LYS A 71 -0.28 -15.29 -11.87
CA LYS A 71 -1.38 -16.00 -12.54
C LYS A 71 -1.10 -16.21 -14.04
N ASN A 72 -0.62 -15.19 -14.74
CA ASN A 72 -0.34 -15.28 -16.19
C ASN A 72 0.84 -16.20 -16.53
N GLY A 73 1.82 -16.37 -15.62
CA GLY A 73 2.93 -17.31 -15.80
C GLY A 73 2.52 -18.78 -15.64
N ALA A 74 1.51 -19.05 -14.80
CA ALA A 74 0.99 -20.40 -14.54
C ALA A 74 0.07 -20.90 -15.65
N GLU A 75 -0.64 -20.01 -16.33
CA GLU A 75 -1.50 -20.36 -17.48
C GLU A 75 -0.67 -20.73 -18.70
N LYS A 76 0.42 -19.99 -18.97
CA LYS A 76 1.33 -20.25 -20.09
C LYS A 76 2.17 -21.53 -19.97
N SER A 77 2.25 -22.15 -18.79
CA SER A 77 2.96 -23.43 -18.61
C SER A 77 2.04 -24.66 -18.72
N LYS A 78 0.74 -24.46 -18.96
CA LYS A 78 -0.25 -25.53 -19.18
C LYS A 78 -0.60 -25.76 -20.66
N LEU A 79 -0.04 -24.96 -21.55
CA LEU A 79 -0.07 -25.10 -23.01
C LEU A 79 1.32 -25.51 -23.49
#